data_AF-A0A970J3J1-F1
#
_entry.id   AF-A0A970J3J1-F1
#
_cell.length_a   1.000
_cell.length_b   1.000
_cell.length_c   1.000
_cell.angle_alpha   90.00
_cell.angle_beta   90.00
_cell.angle_gamma   90.00
#
_symmetry.space_group_name_H-M   'P 1'
#
loop_
_entity.id
_entity.type
_entity.pdbx_description
1 polymer ?
#
loop_
_entity_poly.entity_id
_entity_poly.type
_entity_poly.pdbx_seq_one_letter_code
_entity_poly.pdbx_strand_id
1 'polypeptide(L)'
;TKIEEVHQEKPAPRATKPEPGEVAQETPPTGDDQGAREEQHIDGTTVGEGEAAAAEETPSAPVLPPLGRASGMVGPIPGFTFPKNAEHLGIEGTVVMELYLTPEGKFLKEPVLLTSSGHGVLDDHARRLLGSGQLPFKTAPEPYKLQMEIRYFSNKESGKYEVEVVAVGEAAYLSTEEGGS
;
A
#
# COMPACT_ATOMS: atom_id res chain seq x y z
N THR A 1 59.87 19.88 9.28
CA THR A 1 59.06 18.64 9.28
C THR A 1 58.85 18.21 10.71
N LYS A 2 57.64 18.42 11.26
CA LYS A 2 57.22 17.95 12.59
C LYS A 2 55.90 17.22 12.35
N ILE A 3 55.83 15.97 12.80
CA ILE A 3 54.67 15.08 12.68
C ILE A 3 54.32 14.62 14.10
N GLU A 4 53.07 14.18 14.26
CA GLU A 4 52.47 13.51 15.44
C GLU A 4 51.93 14.47 16.51
N GLU A 5 50.72 14.30 17.07
CA GLU A 5 49.94 13.07 17.25
C GLU A 5 48.45 13.47 17.43
N VAL A 6 47.54 12.94 16.60
CA VAL A 6 46.10 13.11 16.80
C VAL A 6 45.63 11.98 17.71
N HIS A 7 45.36 12.29 18.97
CA HIS A 7 44.69 11.40 19.92
C HIS A 7 43.28 11.07 19.40
N GLN A 8 43.05 9.83 18.98
CA GLN A 8 41.71 9.32 18.67
C GLN A 8 41.01 8.88 19.96
N GLU A 9 39.89 9.53 20.24
CA GLU A 9 38.94 9.20 21.29
C GLU A 9 38.29 7.82 21.01
N LYS A 10 38.39 6.88 21.96
CA LYS A 10 37.75 5.56 21.86
C LYS A 10 36.23 5.72 22.00
N PRO A 11 35.40 5.28 21.03
CA PRO A 11 33.96 5.23 21.22
C PRO A 11 33.58 4.11 22.21
N ALA A 12 32.70 4.43 23.16
CA ALA A 12 32.20 3.53 24.19
C ALA A 12 31.45 2.30 23.59
N PRO A 13 31.56 1.12 24.22
CA PRO A 13 30.89 -0.10 23.74
C PRO A 13 29.37 -0.02 23.90
N ARG A 14 28.68 -0.26 22.78
CA ARG A 14 27.23 -0.39 22.65
C ARG A 14 26.75 -1.62 23.42
N ALA A 15 25.88 -1.44 24.42
CA ALA A 15 25.22 -2.55 25.10
C ALA A 15 24.15 -3.19 24.19
N THR A 16 24.37 -4.44 23.81
CA THR A 16 23.40 -5.47 23.39
C THR A 16 22.74 -6.04 24.67
N LYS A 17 21.51 -6.56 24.79
CA LYS A 17 20.55 -7.33 23.98
C LYS A 17 19.19 -7.40 24.77
N PRO A 18 18.03 -7.67 24.13
CA PRO A 18 16.70 -7.73 24.78
C PRO A 18 16.32 -9.10 25.36
N GLU A 19 15.37 -9.12 26.31
CA GLU A 19 14.67 -10.33 26.76
C GLU A 19 13.22 -9.98 27.18
N PRO A 20 12.21 -10.43 26.40
CA PRO A 20 10.88 -10.66 26.92
C PRO A 20 10.49 -12.13 26.65
N GLY A 21 10.84 -13.02 27.59
CA GLY A 21 10.01 -14.19 27.90
C GLY A 21 8.96 -13.73 28.91
N GLU A 22 7.70 -14.16 28.90
CA GLU A 22 7.24 -15.51 28.71
C GLU A 22 5.75 -15.47 28.29
N VAL A 23 5.42 -16.32 27.33
CA VAL A 23 4.07 -16.63 26.87
C VAL A 23 3.38 -17.53 27.89
N ALA A 24 2.15 -17.21 28.28
CA ALA A 24 1.22 -18.18 28.82
C ALA A 24 -0.22 -17.80 28.44
N GLN A 25 -0.71 -18.42 27.37
CA GLN A 25 -2.14 -18.60 27.12
C GLN A 25 -2.63 -19.70 28.06
N GLU A 26 -3.74 -19.46 28.78
CA GLU A 26 -4.53 -20.55 29.35
C GLU A 26 -6.02 -20.17 29.38
N THR A 27 -6.79 -20.85 28.53
CA THR A 27 -8.22 -21.19 28.66
C THR A 27 -8.39 -22.57 28.02
N PRO A 28 -9.48 -23.33 28.27
CA PRO A 28 -10.40 -23.43 29.41
C PRO A 28 -10.37 -24.89 29.97
N PRO A 29 -11.35 -25.36 30.79
CA PRO A 29 -12.39 -26.17 30.14
C PRO A 29 -13.78 -26.26 30.83
N THR A 30 -14.74 -26.70 30.02
CA THR A 30 -15.88 -27.61 30.32
C THR A 30 -17.06 -27.12 31.18
N GLY A 31 -18.21 -27.05 30.50
CA GLY A 31 -19.54 -27.24 31.08
C GLY A 31 -20.46 -27.85 30.03
N ASP A 32 -20.61 -29.18 30.05
CA ASP A 32 -21.77 -29.92 29.56
C ASP A 32 -23.05 -29.40 30.25
N ASP A 33 -24.17 -29.30 29.55
CA ASP A 33 -25.39 -30.07 29.90
C ASP A 33 -26.48 -29.96 28.83
N GLN A 34 -27.19 -31.08 28.66
CA GLN A 34 -28.20 -31.35 27.65
C GLN A 34 -29.58 -30.78 28.01
N GLY A 35 -30.40 -30.45 27.01
CA GLY A 35 -31.81 -30.14 27.21
C GLY A 35 -32.62 -30.43 25.94
N ALA A 36 -33.42 -31.48 25.99
CA ALA A 36 -34.19 -32.07 24.90
C ALA A 36 -35.55 -31.40 24.62
N ARG A 37 -36.06 -31.62 23.39
CA ARG A 37 -37.49 -31.66 22.94
C ARG A 37 -38.29 -30.34 23.07
N GLU A 38 -39.28 -30.01 22.24
CA GLU A 38 -40.25 -30.82 21.49
C GLU A 38 -40.89 -29.99 20.35
N GLU A 39 -41.47 -30.68 19.39
CA GLU A 39 -42.23 -30.18 18.24
C GLU A 39 -43.43 -29.29 18.61
N GLN A 40 -43.78 -28.32 17.74
CA GLN A 40 -45.19 -28.09 17.44
C GLN A 40 -45.41 -27.38 16.09
N HIS A 41 -46.17 -28.10 15.28
CA HIS A 41 -46.77 -27.79 14.00
C HIS A 41 -47.95 -26.83 14.20
N ILE A 42 -47.99 -25.69 13.50
CA ILE A 42 -49.26 -25.06 13.09
C ILE A 42 -49.14 -24.52 11.66
N ASP A 43 -49.94 -25.12 10.81
CA ASP A 43 -50.35 -24.64 9.49
C ASP A 43 -51.24 -23.40 9.68
N GLY A 44 -50.99 -22.34 8.90
CA GLY A 44 -51.69 -21.07 9.04
C GLY A 44 -51.55 -20.22 7.79
N THR A 45 -52.37 -20.53 6.79
CA THR A 45 -52.65 -19.67 5.63
C THR A 45 -52.89 -18.23 6.07
N THR A 46 -52.04 -17.29 5.63
CA THR A 46 -52.34 -15.85 5.61
C THR A 46 -52.18 -15.33 4.19
N VAL A 47 -53.32 -15.25 3.49
CA VAL A 47 -53.46 -14.41 2.29
C VAL A 47 -53.44 -12.96 2.78
N GLY A 48 -52.33 -12.27 2.50
CA GLY A 48 -52.13 -10.86 2.81
C GLY A 48 -51.73 -10.14 1.54
N GLU A 49 -52.73 -9.59 0.85
CA GLU A 49 -52.63 -8.56 -0.15
C GLU A 49 -51.92 -7.34 0.48
N GLY A 50 -50.83 -6.86 -0.10
CA GLY A 50 -50.09 -5.75 0.49
C GLY A 50 -48.91 -5.29 -0.36
N GLU A 51 -49.09 -4.12 -0.95
CA GLU A 51 -48.08 -3.20 -1.46
C GLU A 51 -47.12 -3.72 -2.55
N ALA A 52 -47.38 -3.25 -3.78
CA ALA A 52 -46.33 -3.04 -4.75
C ALA A 52 -45.25 -2.14 -4.12
N ALA A 53 -44.17 -2.75 -3.65
CA ALA A 53 -42.92 -2.05 -3.43
C ALA A 53 -42.42 -1.63 -4.82
N ALA A 54 -42.81 -0.42 -5.22
CA ALA A 54 -42.09 0.33 -6.23
C ALA A 54 -40.62 0.33 -5.80
N ALA A 55 -39.80 -0.46 -6.50
CA ALA A 55 -38.37 -0.29 -6.44
C ALA A 55 -38.12 1.15 -6.87
N GLU A 56 -37.81 2.02 -5.92
CA GLU A 56 -37.23 3.31 -6.21
C GLU A 56 -35.92 3.00 -6.96
N GLU A 57 -35.98 3.06 -8.29
CA GLU A 57 -34.79 3.23 -9.11
C GLU A 57 -34.19 4.58 -8.72
N THR A 58 -33.36 4.57 -7.68
CA THR A 58 -32.47 5.68 -7.39
C THR A 58 -31.74 6.02 -8.68
N PRO A 59 -31.79 7.28 -9.16
CA PRO A 59 -31.12 7.65 -10.39
C PRO A 59 -29.63 7.33 -10.24
N SER A 60 -29.17 6.32 -10.97
CA SER A 60 -27.75 5.96 -11.05
C SER A 60 -27.03 7.20 -11.57
N ALA A 61 -26.16 7.76 -10.73
CA ALA A 61 -25.33 8.90 -11.10
C ALA A 61 -24.62 8.60 -12.44
N PRO A 62 -24.42 9.60 -13.31
CA PRO A 62 -23.76 9.39 -14.59
C PRO A 62 -22.37 8.77 -14.37
N VAL A 63 -22.15 7.60 -14.97
CA VAL A 63 -20.90 6.86 -14.83
C VAL A 63 -19.77 7.67 -15.47
N LEU A 64 -18.76 8.01 -14.68
CA LEU A 64 -17.59 8.73 -15.19
C LEU A 64 -16.82 7.90 -16.22
N PRO A 65 -16.23 8.55 -17.25
CA PRO A 65 -15.41 7.84 -18.22
C PRO A 65 -14.16 7.27 -17.52
N PRO A 66 -13.72 6.06 -17.88
CA PRO A 66 -12.55 5.44 -17.26
C PRO A 66 -11.29 6.27 -17.51
N LEU A 67 -10.40 6.32 -16.51
CA LEU A 67 -9.13 7.05 -16.59
C LEU A 67 -8.11 6.39 -17.54
N GLY A 68 -8.33 5.11 -17.89
CA GLY A 68 -7.46 4.35 -18.77
C GLY A 68 -6.19 3.87 -18.08
N ARG A 69 -5.06 3.83 -18.81
CA ARG A 69 -3.79 3.32 -18.29
C ARG A 69 -3.18 4.26 -17.25
N ALA A 70 -2.61 3.70 -16.19
CA ALA A 70 -1.91 4.45 -15.13
C ALA A 70 -0.78 5.34 -15.69
N SER A 71 -0.03 4.85 -16.68
CA SER A 71 1.01 5.64 -17.38
C SER A 71 0.48 6.86 -18.12
N GLY A 72 -0.80 6.87 -18.51
CA GLY A 72 -1.46 8.03 -19.06
C GLY A 72 -1.73 9.12 -18.02
N MET A 73 -1.76 8.77 -16.74
CA MET A 73 -2.06 9.66 -15.61
C MET A 73 -0.81 10.23 -14.92
N VAL A 74 0.38 9.71 -15.25
CA VAL A 74 1.66 10.20 -14.74
C VAL A 74 2.36 11.01 -15.83
N GLY A 75 2.88 12.18 -15.46
CA GLY A 75 3.68 13.03 -16.34
C GLY A 75 5.12 12.50 -16.52
N PRO A 76 6.03 13.33 -17.05
CA PRO A 76 7.42 12.92 -17.21
C PRO A 76 8.06 12.64 -15.85
N ILE A 77 8.52 11.41 -15.68
CA ILE A 77 9.14 10.92 -14.46
C ILE A 77 10.62 11.37 -14.45
N PRO A 78 11.09 12.09 -13.43
CA PRO A 78 12.50 12.47 -13.32
C PRO A 78 13.38 11.23 -13.07
N GLY A 79 14.66 11.32 -13.42
CA GLY A 79 15.62 10.29 -13.06
C GLY A 79 15.84 10.24 -11.54
N PHE A 80 15.76 9.05 -10.95
CA PHE A 80 15.98 8.84 -9.53
C PHE A 80 17.33 8.17 -9.26
N THR A 81 17.92 8.49 -8.11
CA THR A 81 19.20 7.91 -7.69
C THR A 81 18.99 6.59 -6.96
N PHE A 82 19.88 5.64 -7.22
CA PHE A 82 19.90 4.38 -6.48
C PHE A 82 20.35 4.58 -5.03
N PRO A 83 19.72 3.91 -4.05
CA PRO A 83 20.15 4.01 -2.66
C PRO A 83 21.53 3.38 -2.47
N LYS A 84 22.53 4.17 -2.09
CA LYS A 84 23.93 3.73 -1.87
C LYS A 84 24.08 2.51 -0.97
N ASN A 85 23.22 2.39 0.05
CA ASN A 85 23.23 1.25 0.96
C ASN A 85 22.89 -0.06 0.26
N ALA A 86 21.94 -0.03 -0.68
CA ALA A 86 21.61 -1.19 -1.50
C ALA A 86 22.65 -1.43 -2.60
N GLU A 87 23.23 -0.35 -3.14
CA GLU A 87 24.30 -0.40 -4.15
C GLU A 87 25.52 -1.17 -3.64
N HIS A 88 26.01 -0.83 -2.44
CA HIS A 88 27.16 -1.51 -1.82
C HIS A 88 26.88 -2.98 -1.48
N LEU A 89 25.61 -3.34 -1.27
CA LEU A 89 25.19 -4.70 -0.97
C LEU A 89 24.79 -5.49 -2.23
N GLY A 90 24.79 -4.85 -3.41
CA GLY A 90 24.34 -5.46 -4.67
C GLY A 90 22.89 -5.91 -4.64
N ILE A 91 22.05 -5.19 -3.91
CA ILE A 91 20.64 -5.56 -3.71
C ILE A 91 19.81 -4.99 -4.86
N GLU A 92 19.12 -5.87 -5.56
CA GLU A 92 18.18 -5.56 -6.65
C GLU A 92 16.77 -6.03 -6.27
N GLY A 93 15.77 -5.47 -6.93
CA GLY A 93 14.40 -5.88 -6.69
C GLY A 93 13.36 -4.94 -7.30
N THR A 94 12.11 -5.35 -7.22
CA THR A 94 10.98 -4.58 -7.72
C THR A 94 10.00 -4.33 -6.59
N VAL A 95 9.61 -3.07 -6.44
CA VAL A 95 8.62 -2.63 -5.47
C VAL A 95 7.39 -2.16 -6.22
N VAL A 96 6.22 -2.70 -5.87
CA VAL A 96 4.94 -2.21 -6.41
C VAL A 96 4.20 -1.51 -5.28
N MET A 97 3.83 -0.26 -5.53
CA MET A 97 3.08 0.56 -4.59
C MET A 97 1.80 1.08 -5.24
N GLU A 98 0.73 1.12 -4.48
CA GLU A 98 -0.52 1.75 -4.85
C GLU A 98 -0.57 3.17 -4.29
N LEU A 99 -0.93 4.11 -5.16
CA LEU A 99 -1.09 5.51 -4.84
C LEU A 99 -2.57 5.86 -4.81
N TYR A 100 -2.93 6.75 -3.89
CA TYR A 100 -4.28 7.30 -3.74
C TYR A 100 -4.16 8.80 -3.88
N LEU A 101 -4.81 9.34 -4.91
CA LEU A 101 -4.62 10.70 -5.37
C LEU A 101 -5.94 11.47 -5.34
N THR A 102 -5.87 12.74 -4.96
CA THR A 102 -6.97 13.70 -5.07
C THR A 102 -7.27 14.01 -6.54
N PRO A 103 -8.40 14.67 -6.86
CA PRO A 103 -8.69 15.14 -8.21
C PRO A 103 -7.57 16.00 -8.81
N GLU A 104 -6.81 16.71 -7.97
CA GLU A 104 -5.68 17.56 -8.37
C GLU A 104 -4.36 16.78 -8.54
N GLY A 105 -4.35 15.47 -8.29
CA GLY A 105 -3.15 14.64 -8.35
C GLY A 105 -2.24 14.75 -7.11
N LYS A 106 -2.78 15.09 -5.94
CA LYS A 106 -2.03 15.09 -4.67
C LYS A 106 -2.28 13.82 -3.89
N PHE A 107 -1.36 13.39 -3.03
CA PHE A 107 -1.59 12.21 -2.18
C PHE A 107 -2.71 12.45 -1.17
N LEU A 108 -3.73 11.57 -1.20
CA LEU A 108 -4.78 11.50 -0.18
C LEU A 108 -4.27 10.83 1.10
N LYS A 109 -3.47 9.77 0.93
CA LYS A 109 -2.87 8.99 2.02
C LYS A 109 -1.51 8.46 1.60
N GLU A 110 -0.80 7.84 2.53
CA GLU A 110 0.50 7.24 2.25
C GLU A 110 0.41 6.16 1.16
N PRO A 111 1.43 6.06 0.28
CA PRO A 111 1.56 4.96 -0.66
C PRO A 111 1.46 3.60 0.03
N VAL A 112 0.57 2.74 -0.46
CA VAL A 112 0.38 1.39 0.08
C VAL A 112 1.32 0.43 -0.63
N LEU A 113 2.11 -0.32 0.12
CA LEU A 113 3.01 -1.33 -0.45
C LEU A 113 2.19 -2.56 -0.88
N LEU A 114 2.10 -2.82 -2.18
CA LEU A 114 1.44 -4.01 -2.73
C LEU A 114 2.40 -5.19 -2.85
N THR A 115 3.62 -4.92 -3.34
CA THR A 115 4.65 -5.95 -3.52
C THR A 115 5.97 -5.40 -3.01
N SER A 116 6.51 -6.09 -2.01
CA SER A 116 7.85 -5.82 -1.48
C SER A 116 8.90 -6.39 -2.43
N SER A 117 10.04 -5.70 -2.51
CA SER A 117 11.25 -6.19 -3.17
C SER A 117 11.93 -7.36 -2.44
N GLY A 118 11.49 -7.68 -1.22
CA GLY A 118 12.17 -8.60 -0.30
C GLY A 118 13.23 -7.90 0.57
N HIS A 119 13.47 -6.60 0.35
CA HIS A 119 14.47 -5.83 1.07
C HIS A 119 13.88 -4.51 1.60
N GLY A 120 13.80 -4.39 2.93
CA GLY A 120 13.23 -3.18 3.57
C GLY A 120 13.92 -1.87 3.18
N VAL A 121 15.22 -1.91 2.83
CA VAL A 121 15.96 -0.72 2.36
C VAL A 121 15.38 -0.18 1.04
N LEU A 122 15.00 -1.06 0.11
CA LEU A 122 14.41 -0.67 -1.17
C LEU A 122 12.96 -0.23 -0.97
N ASP A 123 12.20 -0.92 -0.13
CA ASP A 123 10.80 -0.57 0.17
C ASP A 123 10.69 0.80 0.86
N ASP A 124 11.57 1.08 1.82
CA ASP A 124 11.66 2.39 2.48
C ASP A 124 12.06 3.50 1.50
N HIS A 125 13.00 3.19 0.61
CA HIS A 125 13.43 4.13 -0.41
C HIS A 125 12.31 4.43 -1.42
N ALA A 126 11.58 3.40 -1.86
CA ALA A 126 10.41 3.53 -2.72
C ALA A 126 9.33 4.41 -2.08
N ARG A 127 9.01 4.19 -0.80
CA ARG A 127 8.04 5.02 -0.07
C ARG A 127 8.47 6.50 0.00
N ARG A 128 9.75 6.77 0.30
CA ARG A 128 10.29 8.13 0.32
C ARG A 128 10.30 8.77 -1.06
N LEU A 129 10.62 8.01 -2.09
CA LEU A 129 10.64 8.47 -3.48
C LEU A 129 9.25 8.90 -3.91
N LEU A 130 8.24 8.05 -3.72
CA LEU A 130 6.86 8.40 -4.08
C LEU A 130 6.31 9.53 -3.19
N GLY A 131 6.60 9.49 -1.88
CA GLY A 131 6.18 10.52 -0.92
C GLY A 131 6.89 11.87 -1.07
N SER A 132 7.96 11.96 -1.86
CA SER A 132 8.69 13.23 -2.11
C SER A 132 7.85 14.26 -2.87
N GLY A 133 6.76 13.84 -3.52
CA GLY A 133 5.92 14.72 -4.34
C GLY A 133 6.59 15.20 -5.64
N GLN A 134 7.72 14.60 -6.03
CA GLN A 134 8.43 14.94 -7.27
C GLN A 134 7.76 14.40 -8.54
N LEU A 135 6.81 13.48 -8.39
CA LEU A 135 6.09 12.89 -9.51
C LEU A 135 4.93 13.79 -9.93
N PRO A 136 4.89 14.27 -11.19
CA PRO A 136 3.75 14.99 -11.70
C PRO A 136 2.61 14.03 -12.01
N PHE A 137 1.45 14.24 -11.40
CA PHE A 137 0.22 13.49 -11.69
C PHE A 137 -0.78 14.38 -12.43
N LYS A 138 -1.59 13.80 -13.33
CA LYS A 138 -2.63 14.52 -14.04
C LYS A 138 -3.84 14.75 -13.14
N THR A 139 -4.58 15.81 -13.43
CA THR A 139 -5.86 16.07 -12.77
C THR A 139 -6.94 15.14 -13.32
N ALA A 140 -7.84 14.70 -12.44
CA ALA A 140 -9.00 13.88 -12.77
C ALA A 140 -10.28 14.51 -12.18
N PRO A 141 -11.48 14.14 -12.67
CA PRO A 141 -12.75 14.64 -12.13
C PRO A 141 -13.01 14.24 -10.67
N GLU A 142 -12.53 13.06 -10.28
CA GLU A 142 -12.70 12.48 -8.95
C GLU A 142 -11.36 11.93 -8.43
N PRO A 143 -11.24 11.69 -7.11
CA PRO A 143 -10.09 11.01 -6.56
C PRO A 143 -9.88 9.66 -7.22
N TYR A 144 -8.62 9.26 -7.38
CA TYR A 144 -8.28 8.05 -8.11
C TYR A 144 -7.07 7.33 -7.52
N LYS A 145 -6.97 6.03 -7.80
CA LYS A 145 -5.81 5.20 -7.52
C LYS A 145 -5.11 4.75 -8.78
N LEU A 146 -3.81 4.53 -8.64
CA LEU A 146 -2.97 3.91 -9.66
C LEU A 146 -1.82 3.15 -9.02
N GLN A 147 -1.23 2.25 -9.79
CA GLN A 147 -0.09 1.44 -9.34
C GLN A 147 1.20 1.96 -9.95
N MET A 148 2.23 2.05 -9.11
CA MET A 148 3.58 2.41 -9.47
C MET A 148 4.51 1.24 -9.19
N GLU A 149 5.23 0.82 -10.21
CA GLU A 149 6.30 -0.16 -10.12
C GLU A 149 7.65 0.55 -10.14
N ILE A 150 8.50 0.21 -9.18
CA ILE A 150 9.83 0.79 -9.02
C ILE A 150 10.83 -0.36 -9.09
N ARG A 151 11.64 -0.36 -10.14
CA ARG A 151 12.64 -1.38 -10.43
C ARG A 151 14.02 -0.87 -10.06
N TYR A 152 14.70 -1.66 -9.26
CA TYR A 152 16.09 -1.47 -8.85
C TYR A 152 16.92 -2.56 -9.52
N PHE A 153 17.79 -2.18 -10.46
CA PHE A 153 18.62 -3.14 -11.19
C PHE A 153 20.01 -2.60 -11.50
N SER A 154 20.99 -3.49 -11.63
CA SER A 154 22.30 -3.18 -12.17
C SER A 154 22.27 -3.29 -13.69
N ASN A 155 22.50 -2.17 -14.36
CA ASN A 155 22.68 -2.15 -15.80
C ASN A 155 24.10 -2.62 -16.13
N LYS A 156 24.21 -3.84 -16.66
CA LYS A 156 25.51 -4.45 -17.01
C LYS A 156 26.22 -3.74 -18.15
N GLU A 157 25.50 -3.01 -19.00
CA GLU A 157 26.09 -2.27 -20.11
C GLU A 157 26.72 -0.95 -19.63
N SER A 158 26.06 -0.26 -18.70
CA SER A 158 26.59 0.97 -18.10
C SER A 158 27.48 0.72 -16.87
N GLY A 159 27.42 -0.47 -16.29
CA GLY A 159 28.07 -0.85 -15.03
C GLY A 159 27.52 -0.10 -13.81
N LYS A 160 26.31 0.47 -13.92
CA LYS A 160 25.71 1.32 -12.89
C LYS A 160 24.39 0.74 -12.40
N TYR A 161 24.05 1.06 -11.16
CA TYR A 161 22.75 0.77 -10.61
C TYR A 161 21.76 1.87 -10.99
N GLU A 162 20.62 1.46 -11.52
CA GLU A 162 19.58 2.34 -12.05
C GLU A 162 18.25 2.09 -11.33
N VAL A 163 17.45 3.15 -11.24
CA VAL A 163 16.10 3.12 -10.69
C VAL A 163 15.14 3.51 -11.79
N GLU A 164 14.29 2.57 -12.20
CA GLU A 164 13.24 2.82 -13.17
C GLU A 164 11.90 2.85 -12.45
N VAL A 165 11.15 3.93 -12.62
CA VAL A 165 9.83 4.11 -12.02
C VAL A 165 8.82 4.14 -13.16
N VAL A 166 7.83 3.24 -13.11
CA VAL A 166 6.84 3.06 -14.17
C VAL A 166 5.46 2.94 -13.54
N ALA A 167 4.49 3.69 -14.08
CA ALA A 167 3.10 3.47 -13.73
C ALA A 167 2.55 2.25 -14.49
N VAL A 168 2.01 1.29 -13.75
CA VAL A 168 1.56 -0.01 -14.28
C VAL A 168 0.06 -0.18 -14.05
N GLY A 169 -0.56 -1.03 -14.88
CA GLY A 169 -1.99 -1.31 -14.80
C GLY A 169 -2.89 -0.15 -15.25
N GLU A 170 -4.10 -0.15 -14.72
CA GLU A 170 -5.14 0.85 -14.99
C GLU A 170 -5.27 1.83 -13.82
N ALA A 171 -5.56 3.09 -14.15
CA ALA A 171 -6.00 4.05 -13.15
C ALA A 171 -7.51 3.90 -12.95
N ALA A 172 -7.95 3.91 -11.71
CA ALA A 172 -9.36 3.75 -11.34
C ALA A 172 -9.77 4.84 -10.36
N TYR A 173 -10.99 5.35 -10.47
CA TYR A 173 -11.52 6.25 -9.45
C TYR A 173 -11.63 5.51 -8.11
N LEU A 174 -11.50 6.27 -7.03
CA LEU A 174 -11.77 5.76 -5.70
C LEU A 174 -13.28 5.67 -5.52
N SER A 175 -13.74 4.55 -5.00
CA SER A 175 -15.12 4.43 -4.52
C SER A 175 -15.35 5.45 -3.39
N THR A 176 -16.60 5.85 -3.16
CA THR A 176 -16.99 6.78 -2.08
C THR A 176 -16.51 6.34 -0.69
N GLU A 177 -16.33 5.03 -0.47
CA GLU A 177 -15.75 4.46 0.74
C GLU A 177 -14.21 4.63 0.85
N GLU A 178 -13.49 4.67 -0.28
CA GLU A 178 -12.02 4.76 -0.33
C GLU A 178 -11.52 6.21 -0.42
N GLY A 179 -12.34 7.12 -0.96
CA GLY A 179 -12.01 8.53 -1.22
C GLY A 179 -12.63 9.53 -0.24
N GLY A 180 -12.98 9.06 0.97
CA GLY A 180 -13.81 9.72 1.98
C GLY A 180 -13.80 11.26 2.00
N SER A 181 -15.02 11.78 1.87
CA SER A 181 -15.50 13.17 1.68
C SER A 181 -14.89 14.28 2.52
#